data_AF-A0A419FJ99-F1
#
_entry.id   AF-A0A419FJ99-F1
#
_cell.length_a   1.000
_cell.length_b   1.000
_cell.length_c   1.000
_cell.angle_alpha   90.00
_cell.angle_beta   90.00
_cell.angle_gamma   90.00
#
_symmetry.space_group_name_H-M   'P 1'
#
loop_
_entity.id
_entity.type
_entity.pdbx_description
1 polymer ?
#
loop_
_entity_poly.entity_id
_entity_poly.type
_entity_poly.pdbx_seq_one_letter_code
_entity_poly.pdbx_strand_id
1 'polypeptide(L)'
;MAQLPASAQVAREPRLHMRFLEPHGHLGSTFGDDPFGRFAERFARSFGTPRFLIVQTGIVLVWLALNAADIAHFDPYPFILLNLAFSTQAAYAAPMILLAQTRQSERDRTWTEADAKHREEISAAILALLRQNTDLTQQVHDLAERIEALTREVHGRVVVRP
;
A
#
# COMPACT_ATOMS: atom_id res chain seq x y z
N MET A 1 -18.00 -22.06 37.52
CA MET A 1 -17.84 -21.47 36.18
C MET A 1 -17.69 -19.97 36.33
N ALA A 2 -16.45 -19.47 36.39
CA ALA A 2 -16.19 -18.03 36.50
C ALA A 2 -16.24 -17.40 35.11
N GLN A 3 -17.21 -16.52 34.87
CA GLN A 3 -17.27 -15.70 33.66
C GLN A 3 -16.06 -14.76 33.65
N LEU A 4 -15.21 -14.93 32.64
CA LEU A 4 -14.09 -14.03 32.36
C LEU A 4 -14.64 -12.62 32.04
N PRO A 5 -13.99 -11.54 32.54
CA PRO A 5 -14.44 -10.17 32.26
C PRO A 5 -14.37 -9.88 30.76
N ALA A 6 -15.41 -9.24 30.21
CA ALA A 6 -15.56 -8.92 28.79
C ALA A 6 -14.34 -8.18 28.18
N SER A 7 -13.62 -7.41 29.01
CA SER A 7 -12.35 -6.74 28.65
C SER A 7 -11.25 -7.67 28.13
N ALA A 8 -11.23 -8.94 28.53
CA ALA A 8 -10.20 -9.90 28.12
C ALA A 8 -10.47 -10.54 26.75
N GLN A 9 -11.68 -10.39 26.20
CA GLN A 9 -12.03 -10.94 24.89
C GLN A 9 -11.67 -10.00 23.73
N VAL A 10 -11.67 -8.69 23.95
CA VAL A 10 -11.34 -7.66 22.94
C VAL A 10 -9.89 -7.78 22.44
N ALA A 11 -8.99 -8.38 23.23
CA ALA A 11 -7.58 -8.52 22.90
C ALA A 11 -7.24 -9.79 22.07
N ARG A 12 -8.22 -10.65 21.76
CA ARG A 12 -7.99 -11.96 21.10
C ARG A 12 -8.35 -12.03 19.62
N GLU A 13 -8.68 -10.92 18.97
CA GLU A 13 -8.74 -10.94 17.51
C GLU A 13 -7.32 -10.80 16.93
N PRO A 14 -6.81 -11.80 16.19
CA PRO A 14 -5.59 -11.60 15.43
C PRO A 14 -5.86 -10.48 14.44
N ARG A 15 -5.24 -9.31 14.66
CA ARG A 15 -5.31 -8.18 13.74
C ARG A 15 -4.64 -8.55 12.41
N LEU A 16 -5.37 -9.26 11.57
CA LEU A 16 -5.03 -9.52 10.18
C LEU A 16 -5.18 -8.19 9.43
N HIS A 17 -4.16 -7.33 9.54
CA HIS A 17 -4.08 -6.05 8.80
C HIS A 17 -4.15 -6.27 7.28
N MET A 18 -3.95 -7.51 6.82
CA MET A 18 -4.02 -7.94 5.42
C MET A 18 -5.38 -8.55 5.04
N ARG A 19 -6.39 -8.59 5.93
CA ARG A 19 -7.69 -9.24 5.67
C ARG A 19 -8.41 -8.71 4.41
N PHE A 20 -8.25 -7.42 4.10
CA PHE A 20 -8.84 -6.79 2.91
C PHE A 20 -8.06 -7.06 1.62
N LEU A 21 -6.81 -7.50 1.75
CA LEU A 21 -5.91 -7.84 0.66
C LEU A 21 -5.89 -9.34 0.38
N GLU A 22 -6.31 -10.16 1.35
CA GLU A 22 -6.44 -11.62 1.24
C GLU A 22 -7.24 -12.09 0.01
N PRO A 23 -8.40 -11.49 -0.35
CA PRO A 23 -9.13 -11.84 -1.57
C PRO A 23 -8.32 -11.56 -2.85
N HIS A 24 -7.37 -10.63 -2.77
CA HIS A 24 -6.55 -10.14 -3.88
C HIS A 24 -5.12 -10.70 -3.85
N GLY A 25 -4.83 -11.74 -3.06
CA GLY A 25 -3.49 -12.33 -2.95
C GLY A 25 -2.89 -12.80 -4.29
N HIS A 26 -3.74 -13.06 -5.29
CA HIS A 26 -3.32 -13.37 -6.67
C HIS A 26 -2.70 -12.17 -7.43
N LEU A 27 -2.84 -10.94 -6.92
CA LEU A 27 -2.11 -9.75 -7.37
C LEU A 27 -0.75 -9.57 -6.66
N GLY A 28 -0.36 -10.53 -5.81
CA GLY A 28 0.82 -10.44 -4.94
C GLY A 28 2.16 -10.43 -5.68
N SER A 29 2.23 -10.93 -6.92
CA SER A 29 3.43 -10.71 -7.74
C SER A 29 3.37 -9.33 -8.39
N THR A 30 4.45 -8.56 -8.23
CA THR A 30 4.61 -7.17 -8.72
C THR A 30 4.25 -6.98 -10.20
N PHE A 31 4.21 -8.06 -10.99
CA PHE A 31 3.78 -8.02 -12.39
C PHE A 31 2.76 -9.11 -12.78
N GLY A 32 2.29 -9.94 -11.85
CA GLY A 32 1.43 -11.11 -12.12
C GLY A 32 2.22 -12.39 -12.46
N ASP A 33 1.57 -13.54 -12.35
CA ASP A 33 2.20 -14.86 -12.60
C ASP A 33 2.14 -15.29 -14.07
N ASP A 34 1.53 -14.46 -14.94
CA ASP A 34 1.45 -14.67 -16.38
C ASP A 34 2.84 -14.64 -17.06
N PRO A 35 2.96 -15.19 -18.29
CA PRO A 35 4.18 -15.07 -19.08
C PRO A 35 4.69 -13.63 -19.23
N PHE A 36 3.78 -12.66 -19.38
CA PHE A 36 4.10 -11.24 -19.41
C PHE A 36 4.63 -10.73 -18.07
N GLY A 37 4.02 -11.13 -16.95
CA GLY A 37 4.43 -10.69 -15.63
C GLY A 37 5.85 -11.14 -15.28
N ARG A 38 6.18 -12.39 -15.60
CA ARG A 38 7.56 -12.91 -15.44
C ARG A 38 8.58 -12.21 -16.33
N PHE A 39 8.19 -11.82 -17.55
CA PHE A 39 9.02 -11.04 -18.45
C PHE A 39 9.24 -9.62 -17.91
N ALA A 40 8.17 -8.95 -17.50
CA ALA A 40 8.21 -7.60 -16.93
C ALA A 40 9.05 -7.56 -15.65
N GLU A 41 8.97 -8.58 -14.78
CA GLU A 41 9.81 -8.70 -13.58
C GLU A 41 11.30 -8.82 -13.94
N ARG A 42 11.66 -9.62 -14.95
CA ARG A 42 13.04 -9.70 -15.45
C ARG A 42 13.51 -8.39 -16.07
N PHE A 43 12.64 -7.73 -16.83
CA PHE A 43 12.91 -6.46 -17.46
C PHE A 43 13.11 -5.35 -16.41
N ALA A 44 12.23 -5.27 -15.42
CA ALA A 44 12.31 -4.33 -14.30
C ALA A 44 13.62 -4.49 -13.51
N ARG A 45 14.01 -5.74 -13.18
CA ARG A 45 15.31 -5.99 -12.53
C ARG A 45 16.51 -5.58 -13.39
N SER A 46 16.40 -5.74 -14.70
CA SER A 46 17.47 -5.37 -15.64
C SER A 46 17.59 -3.85 -15.79
N PHE A 47 16.48 -3.14 -15.98
CA PHE A 47 16.44 -1.68 -16.15
C PHE A 47 16.62 -0.89 -14.85
N GLY A 48 16.27 -1.47 -13.69
CA GLY A 48 16.49 -0.86 -12.38
C GLY A 48 17.95 -0.81 -11.92
N THR A 49 18.88 -1.41 -12.69
CA THR A 49 20.30 -1.44 -12.36
C THR A 49 21.07 -0.45 -13.23
N PRO A 50 21.89 0.48 -12.66
CA PRO A 50 22.67 1.44 -13.44
C PRO A 50 23.68 0.79 -14.42
N ARG A 51 24.02 -0.48 -14.19
CA ARG A 51 24.85 -1.30 -15.08
C ARG A 51 24.26 -1.46 -16.48
N PHE A 52 22.94 -1.53 -16.62
CA PHE A 52 22.29 -1.69 -17.93
C PHE A 52 22.56 -0.49 -18.84
N LEU A 53 22.43 0.73 -18.30
CA LEU A 53 22.71 1.96 -19.04
C LEU A 53 24.17 2.02 -19.50
N ILE A 54 25.12 1.67 -18.63
CA ILE A 54 26.55 1.66 -18.96
C ILE A 54 26.85 0.69 -20.11
N VAL A 55 26.33 -0.53 -20.05
CA VAL A 55 26.53 -1.54 -21.09
C VAL A 55 25.89 -1.10 -22.41
N GLN A 56 24.64 -0.62 -22.39
CA GLN A 56 23.93 -0.13 -23.57
C GLN A 56 24.69 1.02 -24.25
N THR A 57 25.14 2.02 -23.47
CA THR A 57 25.92 3.14 -23.99
C THR A 57 27.26 2.67 -24.56
N GLY A 58 27.94 1.72 -23.91
CA GLY A 58 29.18 1.12 -24.41
C GLY A 58 29.01 0.45 -25.76
N ILE A 59 27.94 -0.34 -25.95
CA ILE A 59 27.63 -1.01 -27.22
C ILE A 59 27.43 0.02 -28.34
N VAL A 60 26.65 1.07 -28.07
CA VAL A 60 26.38 2.14 -29.05
C VAL A 60 27.67 2.89 -29.42
N LEU A 61 28.52 3.21 -28.43
CA LEU A 61 29.80 3.88 -28.67
C LEU A 61 30.78 3.01 -29.46
N VAL A 62 30.86 1.72 -29.17
CA VAL A 62 31.71 0.78 -29.93
C VAL A 62 31.21 0.66 -31.37
N TRP A 63 29.90 0.55 -31.58
CA TRP A 63 29.31 0.52 -32.92
C TRP A 63 29.63 1.80 -33.70
N LEU A 64 29.45 2.96 -33.06
CA LEU A 64 29.78 4.26 -33.63
C LEU A 64 31.26 4.37 -33.99
N ALA A 65 32.16 3.94 -33.09
CA ALA A 65 33.60 4.00 -33.32
C ALA A 65 34.07 3.06 -34.45
N LEU A 66 33.53 1.84 -34.54
CA LEU A 66 33.87 0.89 -35.60
C LEU A 66 33.44 1.38 -36.99
N ASN A 67 32.27 2.01 -37.09
CA ASN A 67 31.78 2.60 -38.35
C ASN A 67 32.47 3.93 -38.67
N ALA A 68 32.77 4.77 -37.68
CA ALA A 68 33.49 6.03 -37.88
C ALA A 68 34.96 5.84 -38.26
N ALA A 69 35.60 4.74 -37.82
CA ALA A 69 36.97 4.39 -38.19
C ALA A 69 37.07 3.76 -39.59
N ASP A 70 35.97 3.65 -40.34
CA ASP A 70 35.87 3.06 -41.69
C ASP A 70 36.32 1.58 -41.79
N ILE A 71 36.51 0.93 -40.63
CA ILE A 71 36.94 -0.47 -40.50
C ILE A 71 35.83 -1.42 -40.98
N ALA A 72 34.58 -1.01 -40.83
CA ALA A 72 33.41 -1.72 -41.31
C ALA A 72 32.47 -0.72 -41.99
N HIS A 73 32.35 -0.76 -43.32
CA HIS A 73 31.42 0.06 -44.12
C HIS A 73 29.94 -0.36 -43.93
N PHE A 74 29.57 -0.82 -42.74
CA PHE A 74 28.24 -1.38 -42.48
C PHE A 74 27.16 -0.30 -42.32
N ASP A 75 27.50 0.91 -41.83
CA ASP A 75 26.58 2.05 -41.67
C ASP A 75 27.29 3.41 -41.87
N PRO A 76 27.52 3.84 -43.13
CA PRO A 76 28.12 5.14 -43.44
C PRO A 76 27.31 6.32 -42.91
N TYR A 77 27.94 7.46 -42.67
CA TYR A 77 27.25 8.70 -42.29
C TYR A 77 26.10 8.99 -43.28
N PRO A 78 24.83 9.11 -42.83
CA PRO A 78 24.35 9.52 -41.50
C PRO A 78 23.72 8.39 -40.64
N PHE A 79 24.38 7.24 -40.47
CA PHE A 79 24.02 6.15 -39.54
C PHE A 79 22.53 5.70 -39.61
N ILE A 80 22.06 5.37 -40.81
CA ILE A 80 20.65 5.05 -41.06
C ILE A 80 20.21 3.79 -40.34
N LEU A 81 21.09 2.79 -40.21
CA LEU A 81 20.74 1.52 -39.56
C LEU A 81 20.64 1.69 -38.05
N LEU A 82 21.54 2.47 -37.45
CA LEU A 82 21.46 2.80 -36.02
C LEU A 82 20.16 3.56 -35.71
N ASN A 83 19.81 4.52 -36.55
CA ASN A 83 18.56 5.29 -36.40
C ASN A 83 17.33 4.39 -36.54
N LEU A 84 17.32 3.49 -37.53
CA LEU A 84 16.23 2.53 -37.73
C LEU A 84 16.07 1.57 -36.54
N ALA A 85 17.19 1.09 -35.98
CA ALA A 85 17.19 0.22 -34.82
C ALA A 85 16.59 0.91 -33.59
N PHE A 86 17.02 2.15 -33.30
CA PHE A 86 16.46 2.92 -32.19
C PHE A 86 14.99 3.28 -32.39
N SER A 87 14.59 3.63 -33.62
CA SER A 87 13.20 3.92 -33.95
C SER A 87 12.31 2.71 -33.70
N THR A 88 12.77 1.52 -34.11
CA THR A 88 12.05 0.25 -33.88
C THR A 88 12.04 -0.12 -32.39
N GLN A 89 13.15 0.12 -31.68
CA GLN A 89 13.24 -0.10 -30.23
C GLN A 89 12.22 0.77 -29.48
N ALA A 90 12.10 2.04 -29.83
CA ALA A 90 11.11 2.95 -29.25
C ALA A 90 9.68 2.53 -29.60
N ALA A 91 9.43 2.14 -30.85
CA ALA A 91 8.13 1.69 -31.32
C ALA A 91 7.62 0.43 -30.59
N TYR A 92 8.49 -0.52 -30.26
CA TYR A 92 8.12 -1.71 -29.47
C TYR A 92 8.04 -1.42 -27.96
N ALA A 93 8.84 -0.48 -27.46
CA ALA A 93 8.79 -0.09 -26.05
C ALA A 93 7.46 0.56 -25.68
N ALA A 94 6.90 1.43 -26.53
CA ALA A 94 5.65 2.14 -26.25
C ALA A 94 4.45 1.24 -25.85
N PRO A 95 4.06 0.21 -26.63
CA PRO A 95 2.96 -0.69 -26.26
C PRO A 95 3.29 -1.54 -25.03
N MET A 96 4.56 -1.93 -24.86
CA MET A 96 5.00 -2.69 -23.68
C MET A 96 4.87 -1.85 -22.40
N ILE A 97 5.25 -0.58 -22.47
CA ILE A 97 5.07 0.38 -21.37
C ILE A 97 3.59 0.58 -21.08
N LEU A 98 2.75 0.74 -22.11
CA LEU A 98 1.32 0.92 -21.94
C LEU A 98 0.67 -0.27 -21.23
N LEU A 99 0.99 -1.50 -21.64
CA LEU A 99 0.51 -2.72 -20.97
C LEU A 99 0.98 -2.79 -19.51
N ALA A 100 2.24 -2.45 -19.25
CA ALA A 100 2.77 -2.40 -17.90
C ALA A 100 2.03 -1.35 -17.04
N GLN A 101 1.75 -0.18 -17.61
CA GLN A 101 1.01 0.90 -16.95
C GLN A 101 -0.44 0.55 -16.66
N THR A 102 -1.16 -0.08 -17.61
CA THR A 102 -2.54 -0.55 -17.38
C THR A 102 -2.58 -1.53 -16.22
N ARG A 103 -1.65 -2.50 -16.17
CA ARG A 103 -1.57 -3.47 -15.06
C ARG A 103 -1.16 -2.83 -13.74
N GLN A 104 -0.28 -1.83 -13.75
CA GLN A 104 0.05 -1.05 -12.55
C GLN A 104 -1.18 -0.29 -12.04
N SER A 105 -1.92 0.39 -12.92
CA SER A 105 -3.13 1.13 -12.59
C SER A 105 -4.23 0.24 -12.00
N GLU A 106 -4.45 -0.95 -12.58
CA GLU A 106 -5.41 -1.92 -12.04
C GLU A 106 -5.05 -2.35 -10.61
N ARG A 107 -3.77 -2.63 -10.34
CA ARG A 107 -3.31 -2.93 -8.97
C ARG A 107 -3.52 -1.74 -8.05
N ASP A 108 -3.03 -0.56 -8.42
CA ASP A 108 -3.12 0.64 -7.58
C ASP A 108 -4.57 0.95 -7.22
N ARG A 109 -5.50 0.71 -8.16
CA ARG A 109 -6.94 0.80 -7.92
C ARG A 109 -7.41 -0.19 -6.85
N THR A 110 -7.09 -1.48 -6.99
CA THR A 110 -7.49 -2.50 -5.99
C THR A 110 -6.92 -2.21 -4.60
N TRP A 111 -5.67 -1.75 -4.53
CA TRP A 111 -5.03 -1.34 -3.28
C TRP A 111 -5.73 -0.14 -2.64
N THR A 112 -6.07 0.86 -3.45
CA THR A 112 -6.79 2.06 -2.98
C THR A 112 -8.19 1.72 -2.47
N GLU A 113 -8.92 0.83 -3.17
CA GLU A 113 -10.24 0.38 -2.74
C GLU A 113 -10.19 -0.44 -1.44
N ALA A 114 -9.19 -1.29 -1.26
CA ALA A 114 -8.98 -2.04 -0.02
C ALA A 114 -8.62 -1.11 1.15
N ASP A 115 -7.74 -0.13 0.93
CA ASP A 115 -7.37 0.86 1.94
C ASP A 115 -8.57 1.74 2.35
N ALA A 116 -9.39 2.16 1.38
CA ALA A 116 -10.61 2.92 1.67
C ALA A 116 -11.57 2.16 2.60
N LYS A 117 -11.85 0.88 2.29
CA LYS A 117 -12.69 0.02 3.15
C LYS A 117 -12.09 -0.15 4.55
N HIS A 118 -10.78 -0.36 4.63
CA HIS A 118 -10.11 -0.50 5.92
C HIS A 118 -10.23 0.77 6.77
N ARG A 119 -10.09 1.95 6.16
CA ARG A 119 -10.26 3.25 6.84
C ARG A 119 -11.69 3.46 7.32
N GLU A 120 -12.69 3.06 6.54
CA GLU A 120 -14.10 3.12 6.94
C GLU A 120 -14.37 2.26 8.18
N GLU A 121 -13.86 1.02 8.22
CA GLU A 121 -13.99 0.15 9.38
C GLU A 121 -13.29 0.69 10.62
N ILE A 122 -12.06 1.22 10.47
CA ILE A 122 -11.34 1.86 11.57
C ILE A 122 -12.13 3.06 12.10
N SER A 123 -12.65 3.90 11.21
CA SER A 123 -13.46 5.07 11.58
C SER A 123 -14.71 4.65 12.37
N ALA A 124 -15.44 3.62 11.90
CA ALA A 124 -16.60 3.09 12.59
C ALA A 124 -16.24 2.52 13.99
N ALA A 125 -15.13 1.80 14.10
CA ALA A 125 -14.64 1.27 15.37
C ALA A 125 -14.25 2.39 16.36
N ILE A 126 -13.57 3.44 15.88
CA ILE A 126 -13.23 4.63 16.69
C ILE A 126 -14.49 5.31 17.20
N LEU A 127 -15.50 5.52 16.33
CA LEU A 127 -16.78 6.11 16.73
C LEU A 127 -17.51 5.27 17.79
N ALA A 128 -17.45 3.93 17.69
CA ALA A 128 -18.03 3.04 18.68
C ALA A 128 -17.33 3.17 20.05
N LEU A 129 -15.99 3.21 20.05
CA LEU A 129 -15.21 3.40 21.28
C LEU A 129 -15.45 4.78 21.91
N LEU A 130 -15.55 5.84 21.10
CA LEU A 130 -15.88 7.18 21.58
C LEU A 130 -17.25 7.21 22.25
N ARG A 131 -18.27 6.57 21.65
CA ARG A 131 -19.61 6.46 22.26
C ARG A 131 -19.57 5.73 23.61
N GLN A 132 -18.84 4.63 23.70
CA GLN A 132 -18.66 3.91 24.98
C GLN A 132 -17.96 4.78 26.03
N ASN A 133 -16.95 5.56 25.62
CA ASN A 133 -16.25 6.46 26.55
C ASN A 133 -17.17 7.57 27.06
N THR A 134 -18.00 8.14 26.20
CA THR A 134 -19.03 9.11 26.59
C THR A 134 -20.03 8.51 27.57
N ASP A 135 -20.54 7.30 27.30
CA ASP A 135 -21.49 6.60 28.17
C ASP A 135 -20.89 6.31 29.56
N LEU A 136 -19.63 5.80 29.60
CA LEU A 136 -18.91 5.61 30.86
C LEU A 136 -18.71 6.92 31.61
N THR A 137 -18.41 8.01 30.90
CA THR A 137 -18.25 9.34 31.51
C THR A 137 -19.56 9.82 32.12
N GLN A 138 -20.70 9.60 31.45
CA GLN A 138 -22.03 9.92 31.97
C GLN A 138 -22.35 9.09 33.22
N GLN A 139 -22.07 7.78 33.20
CA GLN A 139 -22.28 6.92 34.37
C GLN A 139 -21.45 7.36 35.58
N VAL A 140 -20.19 7.78 35.37
CA VAL A 140 -19.33 8.32 36.45
C VAL A 140 -19.92 9.62 37.00
N HIS A 141 -20.43 10.49 36.13
CA HIS A 141 -21.09 11.73 36.55
C HIS A 141 -22.33 11.46 37.40
N ASP A 142 -23.23 10.59 36.94
CA ASP A 142 -24.45 10.20 37.66
C ASP A 142 -24.14 9.57 39.04
N LEU A 143 -23.09 8.74 39.11
CA LEU A 143 -22.66 8.15 40.38
C LEU A 143 -22.12 9.21 41.34
N ALA A 144 -21.35 10.20 40.83
CA ALA A 144 -20.84 11.30 41.64
C ALA A 144 -22.00 12.14 42.23
N GLU A 145 -23.01 12.46 41.43
CA GLU A 145 -24.20 13.18 41.90
C GLU A 145 -24.96 12.40 42.99
N ARG A 146 -25.12 11.09 42.81
CA ARG A 146 -25.78 10.22 43.81
C ARG A 146 -24.99 10.18 45.11
N ILE A 147 -23.66 10.06 45.05
CA ILE A 147 -22.80 10.07 46.24
C ILE A 147 -22.91 11.41 46.97
N GLU A 148 -22.94 12.53 46.24
CA GLU A 148 -23.10 13.86 46.85
C GLU A 148 -24.46 13.99 47.54
N ALA A 149 -25.54 13.54 46.90
CA ALA A 149 -26.88 13.56 47.47
C ALA A 149 -26.98 12.69 48.74
N LEU A 150 -26.45 11.46 48.70
CA LEU A 150 -26.35 10.56 49.85
C LEU A 150 -25.53 11.19 50.99
N THR A 151 -24.40 11.81 50.66
CA THR A 151 -23.54 12.48 51.65
C THR A 151 -24.28 13.63 52.32
N ARG A 152 -25.03 14.42 51.56
CA ARG A 152 -25.85 15.53 52.08
C ARG A 152 -26.99 15.02 52.98
N GLU A 153 -27.66 13.94 52.61
CA GLU A 153 -28.71 13.31 53.41
C GLU A 153 -28.17 12.75 54.72
N VAL A 154 -27.04 12.03 54.67
CA VAL A 154 -26.35 11.50 55.86
C VAL A 154 -25.92 12.65 56.77
N HIS A 155 -25.31 13.70 56.23
CA HIS A 155 -24.90 14.87 57.00
C HIS A 155 -26.10 15.54 57.69
N GLY A 156 -27.22 15.69 56.98
CA GLY A 156 -28.47 16.21 57.55
C GLY A 156 -29.03 15.35 58.69
N ARG A 157 -29.02 14.01 58.55
CA ARG A 157 -29.49 13.11 59.62
C ARG A 157 -28.56 13.06 60.84
N VAL A 158 -27.25 13.20 60.63
CA VAL A 158 -26.26 13.16 61.72
C VAL A 158 -26.28 14.46 62.52
N VAL A 159 -26.47 15.62 61.88
CA VAL A 159 -26.51 16.93 62.56
C VAL A 159 -27.83 17.17 63.33
N VAL A 160 -28.92 16.47 62.97
CA VAL A 160 -30.24 16.63 63.60
C VAL A 160 -30.44 15.74 64.85
N ARG A 161 -29.47 14.90 65.22
CA ARG A 161 -29.52 14.14 66.48
C ARG A 161 -28.82 14.92 67.62
N PRO A 162 -29.55 15.47 68.61
CA PRO A 162 -28.96 15.93 69.88
C PRO A 162 -28.45 14.75 70.72
#